data_AF-A0A835GI78-F1
#
_entry.id   AF-A0A835GI78-F1
#
_cell.length_a   1.000
_cell.length_b   1.000
_cell.length_c   1.000
_cell.angle_alpha   90.00
_cell.angle_beta   90.00
_cell.angle_gamma   90.00
#
_symmetry.space_group_name_H-M   'P 1'
#
loop_
_entity.id
_entity.type
_entity.pdbx_description
1 polymer ?
#
loop_
_entity_poly.entity_id
_entity_poly.type
_entity_poly.pdbx_seq_one_letter_code
_entity_poly.pdbx_strand_id
1 'polypeptide(L)'
;MYDIHFGQRRSIQESFHFRCWLWMWSGKCRRCKSRSEKNNLIGDCCEEFDTILIGDMFYNEEFASLLFEWLNRISTEGGKTVLIGDPGRHGLTPTRRQQMSLAARYVLPAHVCMENHGFTHADVWSLNK
;
A
#
# COMPACT_ATOMS: atom_id res chain seq x y z
N MET A 1 -10.17 14.64 -22.63
CA MET A 1 -11.12 14.55 -21.51
C MET A 1 -11.42 13.07 -21.35
N TYR A 2 -10.75 12.38 -20.42
CA TYR A 2 -10.91 10.93 -20.27
C TYR A 2 -11.97 10.66 -19.21
N ASP A 3 -13.08 10.09 -19.66
CA ASP A 3 -14.23 9.68 -18.86
C ASP A 3 -13.92 8.40 -18.07
N ILE A 4 -14.28 8.38 -16.79
CA ILE A 4 -14.10 7.23 -15.88
C ILE A 4 -15.49 6.67 -15.57
N HIS A 5 -15.78 5.48 -16.10
CA HIS A 5 -16.98 4.71 -15.77
C HIS A 5 -16.69 3.72 -14.63
N PHE A 6 -17.41 3.86 -13.52
CA PHE A 6 -17.35 2.94 -12.38
C PHE A 6 -18.23 1.70 -12.64
N GLY A 7 -17.60 0.56 -12.88
CA GLY A 7 -18.26 -0.74 -12.87
C GLY A 7 -18.41 -1.24 -11.44
N GLN A 8 -19.63 -1.25 -10.90
CA GLN A 8 -19.92 -1.96 -9.65
C GLN A 8 -19.73 -3.47 -9.85
N ARG A 9 -18.89 -4.11 -9.03
CA ARG A 9 -18.97 -5.55 -8.77
C ARG A 9 -18.92 -5.87 -7.27
N ARG A 10 -20.11 -6.29 -6.82
CA ARG A 10 -20.54 -7.22 -5.76
C ARG A 10 -19.60 -7.56 -4.60
N SER A 11 -20.14 -7.26 -3.41
CA SER A 11 -20.09 -7.97 -2.12
C SER A 11 -18.86 -8.84 -1.79
N ILE A 12 -17.90 -8.23 -1.11
CA ILE A 12 -17.14 -8.88 -0.05
C ILE A 12 -17.20 -7.90 1.14
N GLN A 13 -17.95 -8.24 2.17
CA GLN A 13 -17.91 -7.54 3.46
C GLN A 13 -16.63 -7.96 4.20
N GLU A 14 -15.45 -7.49 3.77
CA GLU A 14 -14.22 -7.71 4.54
C GLU A 14 -13.38 -6.43 4.59
N SER A 15 -13.28 -5.93 5.81
CA SER A 15 -12.34 -4.95 6.36
C SER A 15 -12.16 -3.59 5.65
N PHE A 16 -12.56 -2.56 6.41
CA PHE A 16 -12.57 -1.11 6.15
C PHE A 16 -11.31 -0.53 5.49
N HIS A 17 -10.15 -1.16 5.66
CA HIS A 17 -8.88 -0.72 5.10
C HIS A 17 -8.62 -1.18 3.67
N PHE A 18 -9.26 -2.25 3.22
CA PHE A 18 -9.08 -2.82 1.88
C PHE A 18 -9.62 -1.91 0.77
N ARG A 19 -10.60 -1.04 1.08
CA ARG A 19 -11.25 -0.16 0.10
C ARG A 19 -10.33 0.96 -0.40
N CYS A 20 -9.56 1.61 0.48
CA CYS A 20 -8.56 2.61 0.09
C CYS A 20 -7.51 2.00 -0.84
N TRP A 21 -7.06 0.79 -0.49
CA TRP A 21 -6.07 0.02 -1.24
C TRP A 21 -6.54 -0.39 -2.62
N LEU A 22 -7.74 -0.96 -2.70
CA LEU A 22 -8.34 -1.36 -3.96
C LEU A 22 -8.54 -0.15 -4.89
N TRP A 23 -8.84 1.03 -4.33
CA TRP A 23 -8.98 2.26 -5.11
C TRP A 23 -7.66 2.71 -5.73
N MET A 24 -6.57 2.70 -4.95
CA MET A 24 -5.22 3.04 -5.41
C MET A 24 -4.71 2.06 -6.48
N TRP A 25 -5.08 0.78 -6.36
CA TRP A 25 -4.68 -0.27 -7.30
C TRP A 25 -5.49 -0.28 -8.60
N SER A 26 -6.81 -0.11 -8.50
CA SER A 26 -7.73 -0.19 -9.65
C SER A 26 -7.46 0.87 -10.72
N GLY A 27 -6.79 1.97 -10.37
CA GLY A 27 -6.38 3.01 -11.31
C GLY A 27 -5.22 2.62 -12.25
N LYS A 28 -4.39 1.63 -11.89
CA LYS A 28 -3.12 1.34 -12.60
C LYS A 28 -3.00 -0.06 -13.21
N CYS A 29 -3.65 -1.10 -12.68
CA CYS A 29 -3.42 -2.46 -13.17
C CYS A 29 -4.58 -2.99 -14.04
N ARG A 30 -4.34 -3.18 -15.34
CA ARG A 30 -5.33 -3.76 -16.28
C ARG A 30 -5.10 -5.25 -16.61
N ARG A 31 -3.98 -5.85 -16.17
CA ARG A 31 -3.65 -7.28 -16.44
C ARG A 31 -2.67 -7.87 -15.42
N CYS A 32 -3.12 -8.08 -14.19
CA CYS A 32 -2.38 -8.81 -13.16
C CYS A 32 -2.82 -10.28 -13.09
N LYS A 33 -1.87 -11.22 -13.01
CA LYS A 33 -2.14 -12.54 -12.43
C LYS A 33 -2.19 -12.36 -10.92
N SER A 34 -3.30 -12.74 -10.29
CA SER A 34 -3.43 -12.70 -8.83
C SER A 34 -3.13 -14.07 -8.25
N ARG A 35 -2.20 -14.13 -7.29
CA ARG A 35 -1.96 -15.29 -6.43
C ARG A 35 -2.21 -14.82 -5.00
N SER A 36 -3.04 -15.52 -4.25
CA SER A 36 -3.29 -15.21 -2.83
C SER A 36 -2.58 -16.23 -1.96
N GLU A 37 -1.78 -15.76 -1.03
CA GLU A 37 -1.11 -16.60 -0.04
C GLU A 37 -1.52 -16.16 1.36
N LYS A 38 -1.79 -17.13 2.24
CA LYS A 38 -2.14 -16.88 3.64
C LYS A 38 -0.92 -17.00 4.57
N ASN A 39 0.24 -17.36 4.01
CA ASN A 39 1.46 -17.58 4.77
C ASN A 39 2.17 -16.25 5.02
N ASN A 40 3.00 -16.22 6.07
CA ASN A 40 3.89 -15.09 6.30
C ASN A 40 4.99 -15.06 5.23
N LEU A 41 5.01 -14.02 4.40
CA LEU A 41 6.02 -13.82 3.36
C LEU A 41 7.20 -12.95 3.83
N ILE A 42 7.14 -12.41 5.05
CA ILE A 42 8.24 -11.63 5.61
C ILE A 42 9.47 -12.53 5.72
N GLY A 43 10.55 -12.11 5.07
CA GLY A 43 11.79 -12.86 4.97
C GLY A 43 12.03 -13.48 3.59
N ASP A 44 11.01 -13.64 2.75
CA ASP A 44 11.15 -14.17 1.38
C ASP A 44 11.83 -13.13 0.46
N CYS A 45 12.55 -13.60 -0.56
CA CYS A 45 13.18 -12.79 -1.59
C CYS A 45 12.17 -12.30 -2.65
N CYS A 46 10.98 -12.92 -2.73
CA CYS A 46 9.91 -12.53 -3.66
C CYS A 46 10.39 -12.44 -5.13
N GLU A 47 11.22 -13.38 -5.58
CA GLU A 47 11.92 -13.32 -6.88
C GLU A 47 10.98 -13.12 -8.07
N GLU A 48 9.78 -13.71 -8.04
CA GLU A 48 8.78 -13.66 -9.11
C GLU A 48 8.14 -12.28 -9.33
N PHE A 49 8.40 -11.30 -8.44
CA PHE A 49 7.76 -9.99 -8.48
C PHE A 49 8.78 -8.87 -8.69
N ASP A 50 8.49 -7.94 -9.61
CA ASP A 50 9.30 -6.73 -9.82
C ASP A 50 8.89 -5.58 -8.89
N THR A 51 7.62 -5.59 -8.48
CA THR A 51 7.00 -4.55 -7.65
C THR A 51 6.26 -5.16 -6.48
N ILE A 52 6.53 -4.65 -5.28
CA ILE A 52 5.86 -5.00 -4.04
C ILE A 52 4.98 -3.82 -3.61
N LEU A 53 3.72 -4.11 -3.30
CA LEU A 53 2.75 -3.12 -2.84
C LEU A 53 2.31 -3.51 -1.45
N ILE A 54 2.46 -2.60 -0.50
CA ILE A 54 2.19 -2.89 0.91
C ILE A 54 1.14 -1.96 1.43
N GLY A 55 0.10 -2.57 1.97
CA GLY A 55 -1.05 -1.84 2.41
C GLY A 55 -1.69 -2.23 3.69
N ASP A 56 -1.93 -1.20 4.51
CA ASP A 56 -2.54 -1.34 5.82
C ASP A 56 -1.76 -2.28 6.76
N MET A 57 -0.44 -2.30 6.61
CA MET A 57 0.43 -3.15 7.42
C MET A 57 1.18 -2.34 8.49
N PHE A 58 1.08 -1.01 8.47
CA PHE A 58 1.77 -0.09 9.38
C PHE A 58 0.90 0.33 10.59
N TYR A 59 0.15 -0.63 11.16
CA TYR A 59 -0.76 -0.38 12.29
C TYR A 59 -0.11 -0.59 13.68
N ASN A 60 0.94 -1.41 13.76
CA ASN A 60 1.71 -1.69 14.98
C ASN A 60 3.18 -1.38 14.73
N GLU A 61 3.83 -0.69 15.65
CA GLU A 61 5.24 -0.25 15.53
C GLU A 61 6.26 -1.40 15.50
N GLU A 62 6.05 -2.46 16.29
CA GLU A 62 6.93 -3.64 16.31
C GLU A 62 6.84 -4.37 14.97
N PHE A 63 5.62 -4.62 14.50
CA PHE A 63 5.38 -5.24 13.21
C PHE A 63 5.85 -4.37 12.05
N ALA A 64 5.60 -3.05 12.12
CA ALA A 64 6.08 -2.08 11.14
C ALA A 64 7.61 -2.06 11.06
N SER A 65 8.32 -2.25 12.17
CA SER A 65 9.78 -2.34 12.18
C SER A 65 10.27 -3.56 11.40
N LEU A 66 9.76 -4.74 11.74
CA LEU A 66 10.11 -6.00 11.06
C LEU A 66 9.78 -5.95 9.57
N LEU A 67 8.59 -5.46 9.25
CA LEU A 67 8.12 -5.31 7.87
C LEU A 67 9.00 -4.33 7.09
N PHE A 68 9.28 -3.17 7.66
CA PHE A 68 10.06 -2.13 6.98
C PHE A 68 11.49 -2.59 6.72
N GLU A 69 12.13 -3.28 7.67
CA GLU A 69 13.47 -3.84 7.49
C GLU A 69 13.52 -4.83 6.32
N TRP A 70 12.55 -5.74 6.27
CA TRP A 70 12.42 -6.70 5.16
C TRP A 70 12.16 -6.02 3.81
N LEU A 71 11.27 -5.02 3.76
CA LEU A 71 10.99 -4.27 2.53
C LEU A 71 12.21 -3.49 2.04
N ASN A 72 12.97 -2.89 2.96
CA ASN A 72 14.19 -2.18 2.62
C ASN A 72 15.20 -3.15 2.02
N ARG A 73 15.40 -4.33 2.64
CA ARG A 73 16.29 -5.37 2.11
C ARG A 73 15.91 -5.81 0.70
N ILE A 74 14.63 -6.05 0.44
CA ILE A 74 14.18 -6.45 -0.89
C ILE A 74 14.34 -5.32 -1.93
N SER A 75 14.15 -4.07 -1.51
CA SER A 75 14.35 -2.91 -2.38
C SER A 75 15.82 -2.76 -2.79
N THR A 76 16.74 -2.84 -1.82
CA THR A 76 18.17 -2.58 -2.02
C THR A 76 18.91 -3.78 -2.61
N GLU A 77 18.70 -4.99 -2.08
CA GLU A 77 19.39 -6.21 -2.53
C GLU A 77 18.70 -6.84 -3.74
N GLY A 78 17.37 -6.90 -3.72
CA GLY A 78 16.56 -7.49 -4.79
C GLY A 78 16.26 -6.53 -5.94
N GLY A 79 16.60 -5.24 -5.81
CA GLY A 79 16.36 -4.20 -6.82
C GLY A 79 14.89 -3.90 -7.09
N LYS A 80 13.98 -4.42 -6.26
CA LYS A 80 12.52 -4.36 -6.48
C LYS A 80 11.98 -2.97 -6.19
N THR A 81 10.86 -2.64 -6.82
CA THR A 81 10.13 -1.40 -6.50
C THR A 81 9.18 -1.67 -5.35
N VAL A 82 9.31 -0.95 -4.23
CA VAL A 82 8.38 -1.07 -3.10
C VAL A 82 7.54 0.19 -2.99
N LEU A 83 6.22 0.03 -3.06
CA LEU A 83 5.24 1.11 -2.82
C LEU A 83 4.42 0.82 -1.57
N ILE A 84 4.39 1.80 -0.68
CA ILE A 84 3.70 1.74 0.60
C ILE A 84 2.59 2.80 0.57
N GLY A 85 1.36 2.38 0.76
CA GLY A 85 0.22 3.28 0.86
C GLY A 85 -0.16 3.47 2.32
N ASP A 86 -0.43 4.70 2.72
CA ASP A 86 -0.86 4.95 4.08
C ASP A 86 -1.64 6.27 4.17
N PRO A 87 -2.80 6.29 4.84
CA PRO A 87 -3.56 7.53 5.05
C PRO A 87 -2.97 8.43 6.15
N GLY A 88 -1.81 8.09 6.73
CA GLY A 88 -1.16 8.85 7.81
C GLY A 88 -1.27 8.20 9.18
N ARG A 89 -1.28 6.86 9.25
CA ARG A 89 -1.31 6.09 10.51
C ARG A 89 0.08 6.09 11.18
N HIS A 90 0.08 5.75 12.46
CA HIS A 90 1.26 5.91 13.33
C HIS A 90 2.52 5.15 12.90
N GLY A 91 2.40 4.06 12.11
CA GLY A 91 3.55 3.22 11.74
C GLY A 91 4.50 3.83 10.70
N LEU A 92 4.16 4.94 10.03
CA LEU A 92 5.12 5.67 9.18
C LEU A 92 5.78 6.82 9.94
N THR A 93 6.68 6.45 10.85
CA THR A 93 7.45 7.41 11.65
C THR A 93 8.23 8.39 10.78
N PRO A 94 8.56 9.60 11.29
CA PRO A 94 9.39 10.56 10.56
C PRO A 94 10.70 9.96 10.03
N THR A 95 11.33 9.08 10.81
CA THR A 95 12.56 8.37 10.43
C THR A 95 12.35 7.47 9.21
N ARG A 96 11.30 6.64 9.20
CA ARG A 96 10.99 5.78 8.03
C ARG A 96 10.67 6.62 6.80
N ARG A 97 9.99 7.76 6.97
CA ARG A 97 9.65 8.67 5.86
C ARG A 97 10.87 9.32 5.20
N GLN A 98 12.00 9.47 5.91
CA GLN A 98 13.24 9.97 5.30
C GLN A 98 13.85 8.97 4.31
N GLN A 99 13.53 7.68 4.44
CA GLN A 99 14.01 6.61 3.56
C GLN A 99 13.07 6.39 2.35
N MET A 100 12.06 7.25 2.21
CA MET A 100 11.05 7.14 1.17
C MET A 100 10.86 8.46 0.44
N SER A 101 10.36 8.37 -0.78
CA SER A 101 9.90 9.51 -1.57
C SER A 101 8.39 9.43 -1.75
N LEU A 102 7.69 10.56 -1.62
CA LEU A 102 6.26 10.62 -1.90
C LEU A 102 6.04 10.41 -3.41
N ALA A 103 5.41 9.29 -3.77
CA ALA A 103 5.15 8.90 -5.14
C ALA A 103 3.80 9.41 -5.66
N ALA A 104 2.79 9.49 -4.80
CA ALA A 104 1.48 10.04 -5.14
C ALA A 104 0.70 10.43 -3.88
N ARG A 105 -0.26 11.35 -4.03
CA ARG A 105 -1.26 11.68 -3.01
C ARG A 105 -2.65 11.64 -3.64
N TYR A 106 -3.60 11.00 -2.99
CA TYR A 106 -4.99 10.87 -3.43
C TYR A 106 -5.91 11.52 -2.42
N VAL A 107 -6.85 12.35 -2.90
CA VAL A 107 -7.93 12.89 -2.07
C VAL A 107 -8.94 11.79 -1.82
N LEU A 108 -9.31 11.60 -0.55
CA LEU A 108 -10.30 10.61 -0.15
C LEU A 108 -11.72 11.21 -0.28
N PRO A 109 -12.68 10.46 -0.85
CA PRO A 109 -14.09 10.85 -0.83
C PRO A 109 -14.61 10.98 0.61
N ALA A 110 -15.58 11.87 0.85
CA ALA A 110 -16.09 12.16 2.20
C ALA A 110 -16.51 10.91 3.01
N HIS A 111 -17.11 9.90 2.37
CA HIS A 111 -17.47 8.65 3.03
C HIS A 111 -16.24 7.87 3.52
N VAL A 112 -15.16 7.87 2.73
CA VAL A 112 -13.88 7.23 3.09
C VAL A 112 -13.18 8.02 4.20
N CYS A 113 -13.27 9.35 4.20
CA CYS A 113 -12.75 10.18 5.28
C CYS A 113 -13.39 9.82 6.62
N MET A 114 -14.73 9.70 6.66
CA MET A 114 -15.45 9.32 7.89
C MET A 114 -15.02 7.96 8.42
N GLU A 115 -14.80 6.99 7.51
CA GLU A 115 -14.34 5.64 7.85
C GLU A 115 -12.86 5.61 8.30
N ASN A 116 -12.04 6.59 7.90
CA ASN A 116 -10.61 6.66 8.20
C ASN A 116 -10.30 7.81 9.17
N HIS A 117 -11.04 7.93 10.27
CA HIS A 117 -10.75 8.92 11.34
C HIS A 117 -10.65 10.38 10.86
N GLY A 118 -11.30 10.73 9.76
CA GLY A 118 -11.25 12.06 9.16
C GLY A 118 -10.03 12.32 8.26
N PHE A 119 -9.19 11.32 7.98
CA PHE A 119 -8.11 11.48 7.01
C PHE A 119 -8.68 11.82 5.64
N THR A 120 -8.24 12.96 5.09
CA THR A 120 -8.76 13.50 3.82
C THR A 120 -7.93 13.07 2.62
N HIS A 121 -6.77 12.47 2.85
CA HIS A 121 -5.84 12.07 1.80
C HIS A 121 -5.20 10.72 2.15
N ALA A 122 -4.78 10.00 1.11
CA ALA A 122 -3.90 8.85 1.22
C ALA A 122 -2.63 9.08 0.41
N ASP A 123 -1.50 8.79 1.01
CA ASP A 123 -0.18 8.94 0.40
C ASP A 123 0.35 7.59 -0.07
N VAL A 124 1.01 7.60 -1.23
CA VAL A 124 1.86 6.51 -1.69
C VAL A 124 3.29 6.95 -1.53
N TRP A 125 4.05 6.14 -0.82
CA TRP A 125 5.49 6.30 -0.62
C TRP A 125 6.21 5.23 -1.45
N SER A 126 7.30 5.60 -2.09
CA SER A 126 8.25 4.66 -2.69
C SER A 126 9.46 4.57 -1.79
N LEU A 127 9.94 3.36 -1.49
CA LEU A 127 11.26 3.22 -0.87
C LEU A 127 12.34 3.72 -1.82
N ASN A 128 13.31 4.43 -1.25
CA ASN A 128 14.50 4.85 -1.98
C ASN A 128 15.43 3.63 -2.16
N LYS A 129 16.19 3.61 -3.27
CA LYS A 129 17.17 2.55 -3.57
C LYS A 129 18.56 2.98 -3.11
#